data_AF-A0A8S4G5C0-F1
#
_entry.id   AF-A0A8S4G5C0-F1
#
_cell.length_a   1.000
_cell.length_b   1.000
_cell.length_c   1.000
_cell.angle_alpha   90.00
_cell.angle_beta   90.00
_cell.angle_gamma   90.00
#
_symmetry.space_group_name_H-M   'P 1'
#
loop_
_entity.id
_entity.type
_entity.pdbx_description
1 polymer ?
#
loop_
_entity_poly.entity_id
_entity_poly.type
_entity_poly.pdbx_seq_one_letter_code
_entity_poly.pdbx_strand_id
1 'polypeptide(L)'
;MISSNSESLGSGVTCMDWCLSTNAKRNEAVRNEFSYEFTPNVTLCLSVMKMHSINLDYPRFLLDRSDEVAREVPAGGDARMLVRARRSLLLAAAELYSRTPHEKGAEGAAAARVAEAGALHASRCLAHADAMATLVTHAAQQLLPQQGIHPSHIVRSLLEAEKWELALEIATKAGLGRGGVLAAWGKAALRAGCYRLARDKFALCFKVT
;
A
#
# COMPACT_ATOMS: atom_id res chain seq x y z
N MET A 1 -23.74 -28.26 -7.44
CA MET A 1 -23.64 -27.97 -6.00
C MET A 1 -23.08 -26.57 -5.85
N ILE A 2 -23.93 -25.63 -5.38
CA ILE A 2 -23.70 -24.39 -4.61
C ILE A 2 -22.43 -23.58 -4.99
N SER A 3 -22.52 -22.58 -5.88
CA SER A 3 -22.87 -21.16 -5.60
C SER A 3 -22.06 -20.50 -4.47
N SER A 4 -21.11 -19.62 -4.86
CA SER A 4 -20.63 -18.52 -4.02
C SER A 4 -20.33 -17.31 -4.92
N ASN A 5 -21.40 -16.61 -5.33
CA ASN A 5 -21.32 -15.20 -5.68
C ASN A 5 -21.16 -14.42 -4.37
N SER A 6 -20.05 -13.69 -4.22
CA SER A 6 -19.96 -12.62 -3.24
C SER A 6 -20.00 -11.29 -3.98
N GLU A 7 -21.21 -10.87 -4.36
CA GLU A 7 -21.50 -9.50 -4.76
C GLU A 7 -21.49 -8.63 -3.50
N SER A 8 -20.44 -7.84 -3.33
CA SER A 8 -20.33 -6.81 -2.30
C SER A 8 -20.93 -5.52 -2.85
N LEU A 9 -22.24 -5.33 -2.68
CA LEU A 9 -22.90 -4.05 -2.91
C LEU A 9 -22.53 -3.07 -1.77
N GLY A 10 -21.73 -2.06 -2.08
CA GLY A 10 -21.29 -1.07 -1.09
C GLY A 10 -20.55 0.11 -1.73
N SER A 11 -21.30 0.98 -2.43
CA SER A 11 -21.04 2.40 -2.71
C SER A 11 -19.59 2.85 -3.05
N GLY A 12 -19.35 3.10 -4.34
CA GLY A 12 -18.27 3.98 -4.81
C GLY A 12 -17.67 3.52 -6.13
N VAL A 13 -18.35 3.80 -7.26
CA VAL A 13 -17.90 3.54 -8.65
C VAL A 13 -17.25 2.16 -8.80
N THR A 14 -18.08 1.13 -8.98
CA THR A 14 -17.59 -0.17 -9.46
C THR A 14 -17.02 0.04 -10.85
N CYS A 15 -15.69 0.11 -10.97
CA CYS A 15 -15.01 -0.15 -12.23
C CYS A 15 -15.56 -1.49 -12.73
N MET A 16 -16.37 -1.45 -13.79
CA MET A 16 -16.93 -2.65 -14.41
C MET A 16 -15.78 -3.66 -14.59
N ASP A 17 -15.94 -4.86 -14.05
CA ASP A 17 -14.90 -5.89 -14.00
C ASP A 17 -14.64 -6.47 -15.40
N TRP A 18 -13.87 -5.73 -16.21
CA TRP A 18 -13.36 -6.17 -17.51
C TRP A 18 -12.27 -7.24 -17.32
N CYS A 19 -12.67 -8.40 -16.79
CA CYS A 19 -11.79 -9.52 -16.47
C CYS A 19 -11.91 -10.62 -17.52
N LEU A 20 -10.76 -11.08 -18.03
CA LEU A 20 -10.72 -12.31 -18.83
C LEU A 20 -10.90 -13.54 -17.94
N SER A 21 -11.49 -14.59 -18.51
CA SER A 21 -11.79 -15.85 -17.85
C SER A 21 -11.42 -17.04 -18.75
N THR A 22 -11.70 -18.26 -18.32
CA THR A 22 -11.57 -19.47 -19.18
C THR A 22 -12.71 -19.62 -20.18
N ASN A 23 -13.77 -18.82 -20.09
CA ASN A 23 -14.93 -18.89 -20.99
C ASN A 23 -14.72 -18.04 -22.25
N ALA A 24 -14.62 -18.71 -23.41
CA ALA A 24 -14.38 -18.07 -24.69
C ALA A 24 -15.46 -17.04 -25.08
N LYS A 25 -16.75 -17.34 -24.87
CA LYS A 25 -17.87 -16.45 -25.22
C LYS A 25 -17.86 -15.15 -24.40
N ARG A 26 -17.54 -15.26 -23.10
CA ARG A 26 -17.40 -14.10 -22.22
C ARG A 26 -16.21 -13.23 -22.64
N ASN A 27 -15.08 -13.86 -22.97
CA ASN A 27 -13.89 -13.13 -23.41
C ASN A 27 -14.11 -12.43 -24.76
N GLU A 28 -14.92 -12.99 -25.64
CA GLU A 28 -15.31 -12.37 -26.91
C GLU A 28 -16.17 -11.12 -26.68
N ALA A 29 -17.19 -11.20 -25.82
CA ALA A 29 -17.99 -10.03 -25.43
C ALA A 29 -17.13 -8.92 -24.82
N VAL A 30 -16.23 -9.27 -23.88
CA VAL A 30 -15.28 -8.32 -23.27
C VAL A 30 -14.41 -7.64 -24.33
N ARG A 31 -13.92 -8.37 -25.35
CA ARG A 31 -13.09 -7.79 -26.42
C ARG A 31 -13.87 -6.89 -27.38
N ASN A 32 -15.13 -7.21 -27.64
CA ASN A 32 -15.98 -6.45 -28.56
C ASN A 32 -16.48 -5.15 -27.92
N GLU A 33 -16.71 -5.15 -26.61
CA GLU A 33 -17.16 -3.98 -25.86
C GLU A 33 -15.98 -3.09 -25.39
N PHE A 34 -14.76 -3.63 -25.36
CA PHE A 34 -13.56 -2.91 -24.95
C PHE A 34 -13.05 -1.97 -26.05
N SER A 35 -13.09 -0.66 -25.78
CA SER A 35 -12.42 0.36 -26.61
C SER A 35 -11.18 0.90 -25.90
N TYR A 36 -10.05 0.96 -26.64
CA TYR A 36 -8.78 1.54 -26.18
C TYR A 36 -8.87 3.05 -25.91
N GLU A 37 -9.93 3.72 -26.36
CA GLU A 37 -10.10 5.17 -26.23
C GLU A 37 -10.43 5.64 -24.80
N PHE A 38 -10.82 4.73 -23.89
CA PHE A 38 -11.33 5.08 -22.56
C PHE A 38 -10.41 4.67 -21.39
N THR A 39 -9.09 4.82 -21.53
CA THR A 39 -7.99 4.52 -20.57
C THR A 39 -7.48 3.08 -20.51
N PRO A 40 -6.17 2.85 -20.22
CA PRO A 40 -5.65 1.52 -19.94
C PRO A 40 -6.37 0.93 -18.73
N ASN A 41 -7.23 -0.05 -18.97
CA ASN A 41 -7.97 -0.71 -17.91
C ASN A 41 -7.04 -1.65 -17.13
N VAL A 42 -6.58 -1.17 -15.97
CA VAL A 42 -5.72 -1.90 -15.04
C VAL A 42 -6.29 -3.29 -14.72
N THR A 43 -7.60 -3.42 -14.52
CA THR A 43 -8.25 -4.70 -14.22
C THR A 43 -8.10 -5.71 -15.37
N LEU A 44 -8.21 -5.26 -16.62
CA LEU A 44 -8.01 -6.12 -17.79
C LEU A 44 -6.53 -6.52 -17.93
N CYS A 45 -5.59 -5.59 -17.79
CA CYS A 45 -4.16 -5.88 -17.83
C CYS A 45 -3.75 -6.87 -16.73
N LEU A 46 -4.24 -6.66 -15.51
CA LEU A 46 -4.01 -7.58 -14.38
C LEU A 46 -4.62 -8.96 -14.62
N SER A 47 -5.78 -9.03 -15.28
CA SER A 47 -6.45 -10.29 -15.63
C SER A 47 -5.71 -11.05 -16.72
N VAL A 48 -5.23 -10.37 -17.77
CA VAL A 48 -4.39 -10.96 -18.83
C VAL A 48 -3.13 -11.56 -18.22
N MET A 49 -2.41 -10.78 -17.41
CA MET A 49 -1.17 -11.24 -16.77
C MET A 49 -1.43 -12.39 -15.79
N LYS A 50 -2.52 -12.34 -15.00
CA LYS A 50 -2.94 -13.42 -14.10
C LYS A 50 -3.20 -14.74 -14.84
N MET A 51 -3.78 -14.67 -16.04
CA MET A 51 -4.09 -15.86 -16.85
C MET A 51 -2.84 -16.41 -17.57
N HIS A 52 -1.81 -15.60 -17.80
CA HIS A 52 -0.58 -16.00 -18.49
C HIS A 52 0.56 -16.44 -17.55
N SER A 53 0.56 -16.01 -16.29
CA SER A 53 1.68 -16.23 -15.37
C SER A 53 1.24 -16.96 -14.09
N ILE A 54 1.47 -18.28 -14.07
CA ILE A 54 1.20 -19.15 -12.91
C ILE A 54 2.37 -19.11 -11.89
N ASN A 55 3.48 -18.44 -12.23
CA ASN A 55 4.71 -18.40 -11.42
C ASN A 55 4.80 -17.14 -10.52
N LEU A 56 5.68 -17.20 -9.51
CA LEU A 56 6.03 -16.10 -8.58
C LEU A 56 6.66 -14.88 -9.26
N ASP A 57 6.94 -14.94 -10.56
CA ASP A 57 7.50 -13.82 -11.33
C ASP A 57 6.50 -12.69 -11.53
N TYR A 58 5.20 -13.01 -11.64
CA TYR A 58 4.18 -12.00 -11.80
C TYR A 58 4.01 -11.09 -10.58
N PRO A 59 3.82 -11.61 -9.34
CA PRO A 59 3.75 -10.74 -8.17
C PRO A 59 5.07 -10.00 -7.91
N ARG A 60 6.23 -10.56 -8.28
CA ARG A 60 7.52 -9.84 -8.25
C ARG A 60 7.53 -8.65 -9.21
N PHE A 61 7.12 -8.84 -10.45
CA PHE A 61 7.01 -7.76 -11.43
C PHE A 61 6.10 -6.62 -10.92
N LEU A 62 4.98 -6.96 -10.27
CA LEU A 62 4.09 -5.94 -9.70
C LEU A 62 4.77 -5.15 -8.56
N LEU A 63 5.58 -5.81 -7.73
CA LEU A 63 6.38 -5.14 -6.72
C LEU A 63 7.38 -4.15 -7.36
N ASP A 64 8.13 -4.60 -8.36
CA ASP A 64 9.14 -3.77 -9.05
C ASP A 64 8.50 -2.52 -9.67
N ARG A 65 7.34 -2.69 -10.33
CA ARG A 65 6.58 -1.55 -10.88
C ARG A 65 6.00 -0.65 -9.79
N SER A 66 5.61 -1.20 -8.65
CA SER A 66 5.14 -0.39 -7.52
C SER A 66 6.25 0.50 -6.94
N ASP A 67 7.50 0.04 -6.97
CA ASP A 67 8.67 0.78 -6.51
C ASP A 67 9.16 1.82 -7.52
N GLU A 68 9.00 1.56 -8.82
CA GLU A 68 9.13 2.60 -9.86
C GLU A 68 8.13 3.74 -9.64
N VAL A 69 6.84 3.41 -9.48
CA VAL A 69 5.80 4.42 -9.21
C VAL A 69 6.10 5.21 -7.93
N ALA A 70 6.63 4.55 -6.89
CA ALA A 70 7.01 5.21 -5.64
C ALA A 70 8.05 6.31 -5.83
N ARG A 71 9.05 6.07 -6.70
CA ARG A 71 10.15 7.01 -6.98
C ARG A 71 9.70 8.23 -7.77
N GLU A 72 8.62 8.12 -8.52
CA GLU A 72 8.05 9.23 -9.29
C GLU A 72 7.13 10.14 -8.46
N VAL A 73 6.64 9.69 -7.30
CA VAL A 73 5.74 10.49 -6.45
C VAL A 73 6.33 11.87 -6.06
N PRO A 74 7.62 11.97 -5.66
CA PRO A 74 8.22 13.26 -5.33
C PRO A 74 8.50 14.16 -6.55
N ALA A 75 8.53 13.61 -7.77
CA ALA A 75 9.00 14.30 -8.98
C ALA A 75 8.01 15.34 -9.56
N GLY A 76 6.84 15.54 -8.95
CA GLY A 76 5.95 16.67 -9.27
C GLY A 76 4.79 16.36 -10.23
N GLY A 77 4.30 15.11 -10.30
CA GLY A 77 3.06 14.75 -10.99
C GLY A 77 1.81 14.74 -10.08
N ASP A 78 0.72 14.10 -10.54
CA ASP A 78 -0.45 13.81 -9.69
C ASP A 78 -0.09 12.74 -8.65
N ALA A 79 0.48 13.19 -7.53
CA ALA A 79 0.90 12.33 -6.41
C ALA A 79 -0.25 11.48 -5.86
N ARG A 80 -1.50 11.97 -5.92
CA ARG A 80 -2.67 11.22 -5.47
C ARG A 80 -2.93 10.04 -6.39
N MET A 81 -2.88 10.26 -7.70
CA MET A 81 -3.01 9.19 -8.68
C MET A 81 -1.87 8.18 -8.55
N LEU A 82 -0.62 8.63 -8.43
CA LEU A 82 0.54 7.75 -8.32
C LEU A 82 0.49 6.87 -7.06
N VAL A 83 0.15 7.44 -5.91
CA VAL A 83 -0.01 6.65 -4.67
C VAL A 83 -1.16 5.66 -4.79
N ARG A 84 -2.28 6.02 -5.42
CA ARG A 84 -3.40 5.10 -5.67
C ARG A 84 -2.98 3.95 -6.59
N ALA A 85 -2.25 4.25 -7.67
CA ALA A 85 -1.72 3.26 -8.60
C ALA A 85 -0.76 2.29 -7.90
N ARG A 86 0.20 2.83 -7.13
CA ARG A 86 1.12 2.03 -6.29
C ARG A 86 0.36 1.09 -5.36
N ARG A 87 -0.66 1.60 -4.65
CA ARG A 87 -1.50 0.81 -3.74
C ARG A 87 -2.22 -0.33 -4.47
N SER A 88 -2.79 -0.08 -5.66
CA SER A 88 -3.45 -1.13 -6.44
C SER A 88 -2.49 -2.25 -6.88
N LEU A 89 -1.26 -1.91 -7.29
CA LEU A 89 -0.24 -2.88 -7.66
C LEU A 89 0.16 -3.76 -6.46
N LEU A 90 0.35 -3.14 -5.30
CA LEU A 90 0.71 -3.83 -4.06
C LEU A 90 -0.40 -4.77 -3.56
N LEU A 91 -1.66 -4.36 -3.66
CA LEU A 91 -2.80 -5.21 -3.32
C LEU A 91 -2.89 -6.43 -4.25
N ALA A 92 -2.71 -6.23 -5.56
CA ALA A 92 -2.68 -7.32 -6.52
C ALA A 92 -1.50 -8.29 -6.26
N ALA A 93 -0.30 -7.75 -5.96
CA ALA A 93 0.86 -8.58 -5.61
C ALA A 93 0.63 -9.40 -4.33
N ALA A 94 0.08 -8.79 -3.27
CA ALA A 94 -0.24 -9.47 -2.01
C ALA A 94 -1.28 -10.59 -2.21
N GLU A 95 -2.33 -10.32 -2.99
CA GLU A 95 -3.35 -11.32 -3.31
C GLU A 95 -2.74 -12.53 -4.05
N LEU A 96 -1.86 -12.27 -5.02
CA LEU A 96 -1.18 -13.33 -5.78
C LEU A 96 -0.25 -14.17 -4.90
N TYR A 97 0.54 -13.54 -4.02
CA TYR A 97 1.38 -14.28 -3.06
C TYR A 97 0.56 -15.12 -2.08
N SER A 98 -0.64 -14.66 -1.70
CA SER A 98 -1.52 -15.43 -0.81
C SER A 98 -2.14 -16.67 -1.46
N ARG A 99 -2.19 -16.71 -2.80
CA ARG A 99 -2.85 -17.77 -3.58
C ARG A 99 -1.89 -18.83 -4.10
N THR A 100 -0.58 -18.65 -3.98
CA THR A 100 0.37 -19.62 -4.53
C THR A 100 0.23 -20.97 -3.82
N PRO A 101 -0.07 -22.05 -4.57
CA PRO A 101 -0.37 -23.34 -3.99
C PRO A 101 0.85 -23.93 -3.27
N HIS A 102 0.62 -24.53 -2.11
CA HIS A 102 1.65 -25.24 -1.37
C HIS A 102 1.81 -26.65 -1.95
N GLU A 103 2.59 -26.78 -3.03
CA GLU A 103 2.88 -28.08 -3.61
C GLU A 103 3.67 -28.95 -2.61
N LYS A 104 3.34 -30.25 -2.53
CA LYS A 104 4.01 -31.18 -1.62
C LYS A 104 5.31 -31.65 -2.25
N GLY A 105 6.43 -31.13 -1.77
CA GLY A 105 7.78 -31.48 -2.22
C GLY A 105 8.82 -30.47 -1.74
N ALA A 106 10.12 -30.76 -1.91
CA ALA A 106 11.18 -29.85 -1.52
C ALA A 106 11.14 -28.52 -2.33
N GLU A 107 10.77 -28.61 -3.61
CA GLU A 107 10.59 -27.46 -4.52
C GLU A 107 9.35 -26.63 -4.14
N GLY A 108 8.23 -27.27 -3.79
CA GLY A 108 7.03 -26.60 -3.30
C GLY A 108 7.24 -25.87 -1.97
N ALA A 109 8.04 -26.45 -1.06
CA ALA A 109 8.42 -25.78 0.18
C ALA A 109 9.30 -24.54 -0.04
N ALA A 110 10.18 -24.56 -1.04
CA ALA A 110 10.97 -23.38 -1.41
C ALA A 110 10.10 -22.29 -2.03
N ALA A 111 9.17 -22.64 -2.92
CA ALA A 111 8.22 -21.71 -3.51
C ALA A 111 7.30 -21.08 -2.44
N ALA A 112 6.83 -21.86 -1.46
CA ALA A 112 6.03 -21.37 -0.35
C ALA A 112 6.77 -20.33 0.51
N ARG A 113 8.05 -20.58 0.85
CA ARG A 113 8.87 -19.59 1.58
C ARG A 113 9.07 -18.29 0.81
N VAL A 114 9.27 -18.38 -0.50
CA VAL A 114 9.38 -17.20 -1.37
C VAL A 114 8.07 -16.44 -1.41
N ALA A 115 6.94 -17.15 -1.49
CA ALA A 115 5.62 -16.54 -1.47
C ALA A 115 5.33 -15.83 -0.15
N GLU A 116 5.66 -16.46 0.98
CA GLU A 116 5.51 -15.87 2.31
C GLU A 116 6.38 -14.62 2.48
N ALA A 117 7.65 -14.69 2.06
CA ALA A 117 8.55 -13.54 2.08
C ALA A 117 8.03 -12.40 1.18
N GLY A 118 7.52 -12.74 -0.01
CA GLY A 118 6.89 -11.81 -0.94
C GLY A 118 5.64 -11.15 -0.37
N ALA A 119 4.75 -11.91 0.28
CA ALA A 119 3.56 -11.40 0.95
C ALA A 119 3.92 -10.44 2.09
N LEU A 120 4.91 -10.81 2.91
CA LEU A 120 5.38 -9.95 4.00
C LEU A 120 5.99 -8.65 3.46
N HIS A 121 6.75 -8.73 2.37
CA HIS A 121 7.31 -7.57 1.71
C HIS A 121 6.21 -6.66 1.13
N ALA A 122 5.26 -7.23 0.39
CA ALA A 122 4.10 -6.50 -0.15
C ALA A 122 3.31 -5.79 0.96
N SER A 123 3.09 -6.44 2.10
CA SER A 123 2.41 -5.87 3.27
C SER A 123 3.17 -4.66 3.84
N ARG A 124 4.50 -4.75 3.97
CA ARG A 124 5.34 -3.60 4.39
C ARG A 124 5.25 -2.44 3.40
N CYS A 125 5.34 -2.74 2.11
CA CYS A 125 5.22 -1.74 1.05
C CYS A 125 3.84 -1.08 1.04
N LEU A 126 2.79 -1.83 1.35
CA LEU A 126 1.41 -1.34 1.44
C LEU A 126 1.24 -0.39 2.63
N ALA A 127 1.76 -0.75 3.81
CA ALA A 127 1.78 0.15 4.96
C ALA A 127 2.50 1.47 4.64
N HIS A 128 3.59 1.41 3.87
CA HIS A 128 4.27 2.60 3.37
C HIS A 128 3.39 3.39 2.38
N ALA A 129 2.71 2.73 1.43
CA ALA A 129 1.81 3.38 0.50
C ALA A 129 0.64 4.09 1.21
N ASP A 130 0.08 3.50 2.27
CA ASP A 130 -0.99 4.11 3.07
C ASP A 130 -0.48 5.32 3.87
N ALA A 131 0.77 5.28 4.36
CA ALA A 131 1.43 6.44 4.96
C ALA A 131 1.65 7.56 3.93
N MET A 132 2.10 7.22 2.71
CA MET A 132 2.23 8.19 1.60
C MET A 132 0.87 8.79 1.23
N ALA A 133 -0.21 8.00 1.21
CA ALA A 133 -1.56 8.49 0.91
C ALA A 133 -2.03 9.50 1.95
N THR A 134 -1.71 9.26 3.22
CA THR A 134 -1.99 10.20 4.31
C THR A 134 -1.19 11.50 4.10
N LEU A 135 0.10 11.44 3.77
CA LEU A 135 0.91 12.64 3.45
C LEU A 135 0.32 13.45 2.30
N VAL A 136 -0.04 12.80 1.19
CA VAL A 136 -0.62 13.47 0.02
C VAL A 136 -1.95 14.11 0.36
N THR A 137 -2.77 13.48 1.21
CA THR A 137 -4.04 14.04 1.69
C THR A 137 -3.83 15.34 2.46
N HIS A 138 -2.75 15.43 3.24
CA HIS A 138 -2.35 16.63 3.98
C HIS A 138 -1.47 17.60 3.17
N ALA A 139 -1.34 17.41 1.86
CA ALA A 139 -0.48 18.22 0.97
C ALA A 139 0.99 18.32 1.46
N ALA A 140 1.49 17.28 2.13
CA ALA A 140 2.82 17.23 2.75
C ALA A 140 3.79 16.30 2.01
N GLN A 141 3.55 16.03 0.72
CA GLN A 141 4.36 15.11 -0.10
C GLN A 141 5.84 15.53 -0.26
N GLN A 142 6.17 16.80 -0.05
CA GLN A 142 7.54 17.31 -0.04
C GLN A 142 8.40 16.71 1.10
N LEU A 143 7.75 16.16 2.13
CA LEU A 143 8.40 15.51 3.27
C LEU A 143 8.57 14.00 3.07
N LEU A 144 8.29 13.48 1.87
CA LEU A 144 8.57 12.09 1.55
C LEU A 144 10.08 11.84 1.59
N PRO A 145 10.55 10.81 2.31
CA PRO A 145 11.96 10.46 2.33
C PRO A 145 12.39 9.98 0.94
N GLN A 146 13.59 10.39 0.51
CA GLN A 146 14.18 9.96 -0.77
C GLN A 146 14.44 8.43 -0.82
N GLN A 147 14.54 7.79 0.35
CA GLN A 147 14.88 6.39 0.50
C GLN A 147 14.12 5.77 1.67
N GLY A 148 13.66 4.53 1.48
CA GLY A 148 13.02 3.73 2.52
C GLY A 148 11.59 3.36 2.19
N ILE A 149 11.24 2.10 2.46
CA ILE A 149 9.92 1.51 2.16
C ILE A 149 9.13 1.27 3.46
N HIS A 150 9.52 1.91 4.56
CA HIS A 150 8.91 1.69 5.87
C HIS A 150 8.32 3.00 6.42
N PRO A 151 7.09 3.01 6.97
CA PRO A 151 6.43 4.22 7.47
C PRO A 151 7.23 4.99 8.53
N SER A 152 8.16 4.34 9.24
CA SER A 152 9.03 5.00 10.23
C SER A 152 9.92 6.09 9.62
N HIS A 153 10.30 5.98 8.34
CA HIS A 153 11.10 7.01 7.67
C HIS A 153 10.26 8.26 7.43
N ILE A 154 9.00 8.11 7.00
CA ILE A 154 8.04 9.22 6.88
C ILE A 154 7.81 9.88 8.24
N VAL A 155 7.58 9.08 9.29
CA VAL A 155 7.41 9.61 10.65
C VAL A 155 8.64 10.41 11.09
N ARG A 156 9.85 9.93 10.81
CA ARG A 156 11.08 10.67 11.12
C ARG A 156 11.15 12.02 10.40
N SER A 157 10.88 12.06 9.10
CA SER A 157 10.86 13.31 8.33
C SER A 157 9.81 14.30 8.84
N LEU A 158 8.65 13.80 9.30
CA LEU A 158 7.62 14.64 9.92
C LEU A 158 8.03 15.17 11.29
N LEU A 159 8.75 14.39 12.09
CA LEU A 159 9.31 14.85 13.36
C LEU A 159 10.36 15.94 13.16
N GLU A 160 11.24 15.77 12.17
CA GLU A 160 12.25 16.77 11.79
C GLU A 160 11.61 18.08 11.30
N ALA A 161 10.46 18.00 10.60
CA ALA A 161 9.68 19.14 10.16
C ALA A 161 8.66 19.66 11.20
N GLU A 162 8.70 19.14 12.44
CA GLU A 162 7.79 19.50 13.53
C GLU A 162 6.28 19.33 13.22
N LYS A 163 5.93 18.43 12.30
CA LYS A 163 4.56 18.08 11.94
C LYS A 163 4.00 17.00 12.88
N TRP A 164 3.90 17.34 14.17
CA TRP A 164 3.63 16.38 15.25
C TRP A 164 2.32 15.58 15.12
N GLU A 165 1.23 16.26 14.75
CA GLU A 165 -0.09 15.62 14.63
C GLU A 165 -0.12 14.61 13.49
N LEU A 166 0.40 15.00 12.33
CA LEU A 166 0.51 14.12 11.16
C LEU A 166 1.48 12.95 11.43
N ALA A 167 2.59 13.18 12.13
CA ALA A 167 3.50 12.13 12.55
C ALA A 167 2.79 11.11 13.46
N LEU A 168 1.97 11.58 14.39
CA LEU A 168 1.22 10.73 15.31
C LEU A 168 0.11 9.96 14.59
N GLU A 169 -0.58 10.58 13.65
CA GLU A 169 -1.60 9.94 12.82
C GLU A 169 -1.00 8.81 11.99
N ILE A 170 0.09 9.07 11.26
CA ILE A 170 0.75 8.05 10.44
C ILE A 170 1.32 6.94 11.32
N ALA A 171 1.95 7.26 12.45
CA ALA A 171 2.44 6.25 13.38
C ALA A 171 1.30 5.35 13.90
N THR A 172 0.14 5.93 14.22
CA THR A 172 -1.02 5.18 14.71
C THR A 172 -1.60 4.28 13.61
N LYS A 173 -1.80 4.80 12.39
CA LYS A 173 -2.32 4.03 11.26
C LYS A 173 -1.38 2.90 10.82
N ALA A 174 -0.07 3.11 10.93
CA ALA A 174 0.96 2.13 10.58
C ALA A 174 1.28 1.14 11.71
N GLY A 175 0.61 1.21 12.86
CA GLY A 175 0.89 0.35 14.02
C GLY A 175 2.25 0.59 14.66
N LEU A 176 2.86 1.76 14.46
CA LEU A 176 4.13 2.14 15.07
C LEU A 176 3.94 2.65 16.51
N GLY A 177 4.99 2.52 17.31
CA GLY A 177 5.01 3.00 18.68
C GLY A 177 4.77 4.51 18.78
N ARG A 178 3.62 4.91 19.35
CA ARG A 178 3.23 6.31 19.56
C ARG A 178 4.12 7.04 20.56
N GLY A 179 4.70 6.30 21.52
CA GLY A 179 5.52 6.86 22.60
C GLY A 179 6.73 7.65 22.08
N GLY A 180 7.39 7.18 21.01
CA GLY A 180 8.53 7.89 20.42
C GLY A 180 8.14 9.27 19.86
N VAL A 181 7.00 9.35 19.16
CA VAL A 181 6.47 10.61 18.60
C VAL A 181 6.06 11.57 19.71
N LEU A 182 5.33 11.07 20.72
CA LEU A 182 4.87 11.86 21.86
C LEU A 182 6.04 12.40 22.70
N ALA A 183 7.08 11.59 22.92
CA ALA A 183 8.28 12.01 23.62
C ALA A 183 9.05 13.10 22.85
N ALA A 184 9.18 12.96 21.53
CA ALA A 184 9.81 13.98 20.68
C ALA A 184 9.04 15.30 20.73
N TRP A 185 7.71 15.25 20.62
CA TRP A 185 6.83 16.42 20.74
C TRP A 185 6.94 17.07 22.12
N GLY A 186 6.89 16.29 23.20
CA GLY A 186 7.08 16.79 24.57
C GLY A 186 8.43 17.46 24.78
N LYS A 187 9.51 16.88 24.23
CA LYS A 187 10.86 17.46 24.27
C LYS A 187 10.96 18.78 23.51
N ALA A 188 10.34 18.88 22.33
CA ALA A 188 10.27 20.13 21.58
C ALA A 188 9.50 21.22 22.36
N ALA A 189 8.36 20.85 22.96
CA ALA A 189 7.56 21.74 23.81
C ALA A 189 8.34 22.24 25.05
N LEU A 190 9.20 21.40 25.67
CA LEU A 190 10.08 21.84 26.75
C LEU A 190 11.07 22.89 26.28
N ARG A 191 11.69 22.68 25.11
CA ARG A 191 12.66 23.63 24.54
C ARG A 191 12.00 24.96 24.18
N ALA A 192 10.73 24.94 23.79
CA ALA A 192 9.94 26.14 23.51
C ALA A 192 9.35 26.83 24.77
N GLY A 193 9.59 26.29 25.97
CA GLY A 193 9.02 26.84 27.23
C GLY A 193 7.53 26.53 27.45
N CYS A 194 6.91 25.69 26.62
CA CYS A 194 5.52 25.28 26.75
C CYS A 194 5.35 24.11 27.75
N TYR A 195 5.62 24.36 29.04
CA TYR A 195 5.66 23.30 30.06
C TYR A 195 4.35 22.52 30.24
N ARG A 196 3.20 23.18 30.08
CA ARG A 196 1.88 22.51 30.17
C ARG A 196 1.73 21.45 29.08
N LEU A 197 1.98 21.84 27.82
CA LEU A 197 1.92 20.93 26.68
C LEU A 197 2.93 19.79 26.82
N ALA A 198 4.17 20.09 27.23
CA ALA A 198 5.19 19.08 27.47
C ALA A 198 4.72 18.04 28.49
N ARG A 199 4.18 18.49 29.63
CA ARG A 199 3.65 17.59 30.68
C ARG A 199 2.55 16.70 30.14
N ASP A 200 1.61 17.24 29.37
CA ASP A 200 0.49 16.49 28.82
C ASP A 200 0.97 15.42 27.83
N LYS A 201 1.94 15.74 26.97
CA LYS A 201 2.53 14.77 26.04
C LYS A 201 3.33 13.68 26.75
N PHE A 202 4.14 14.02 27.75
CA PHE A 202 4.86 13.02 28.53
C PHE A 202 3.93 12.13 29.35
N ALA A 203 2.84 12.65 29.90
CA ALA A 203 1.84 11.85 30.59
C ALA A 203 1.24 10.76 29.68
N LEU A 204 1.11 11.03 28.38
CA LEU A 204 0.67 10.04 27.39
C LEU A 204 1.75 9.01 27.03
N CYS A 205 3.04 9.30 27.23
CA CYS A 205 4.11 8.32 27.04
C CYS A 205 4.17 7.27 28.15
N PHE A 206 3.82 7.67 29.39
CA PHE A 206 3.92 6.82 30.58
C PHE A 206 2.64 6.07 30.92
N LYS A 207 1.51 6.44 30.32
CA LYS A 207 0.30 5.64 30.38
C LYS A 207 0.54 4.39 29.53
N VAL A 208 0.83 3.28 30.21
CA VAL A 208 0.93 1.94 29.59
C VAL A 208 -0.37 1.67 28.83
N THR A 209 -0.29 1.63 27.50
CA THR A 209 -1.24 0.90 26.65
C THR A 209 -0.69 -0.48 26.40
#